data_AF-A0A961U2L5-F1
#
_entry.id   AF-A0A961U2L5-F1
#
_cell.length_a   1.000
_cell.length_b   1.000
_cell.length_c   1.000
_cell.angle_alpha   90.00
_cell.angle_beta   90.00
_cell.angle_gamma   90.00
#
_symmetry.space_group_name_H-M   'P 1'
#
loop_
_entity.id
_entity.type
_entity.pdbx_description
1 polymer ?
#
loop_
_entity_poly.entity_id
_entity_poly.type
_entity_poly.pdbx_seq_one_letter_code
_entity_poly.pdbx_strand_id
1 'polypeptide(L)'
;AKILAAATNLLADRGVQALSYENVAHEADLSRQLVRYYYSDLDSLIVDLCDHLANVYRELLVTGIVDVGKVRRLDFFLDFFFDMADEKKMPAKLQVYDAMVAYSVGSAELKERMCENYKTLGQVMT
;
A
#
# COMPACT_ATOMS: atom_id res chain seq x y z
N ALA A 1 -12.12 -3.84 3.19
CA ALA A 1 -12.06 -2.46 2.64
C ALA A 1 -12.02 -1.38 3.73
N LYS A 2 -13.04 -1.24 4.61
CA LYS A 2 -13.07 -0.14 5.61
C LYS A 2 -11.87 -0.08 6.57
N ILE A 3 -11.48 -1.23 7.16
CA ILE A 3 -10.34 -1.29 8.10
C ILE A 3 -9.03 -0.87 7.41
N LEU A 4 -8.76 -1.40 6.21
CA LEU A 4 -7.57 -1.06 5.43
C LEU A 4 -7.56 0.41 4.99
N ALA A 5 -8.70 0.96 4.57
CA ALA A 5 -8.83 2.37 4.21
C ALA A 5 -8.55 3.30 5.41
N ALA A 6 -9.10 2.95 6.58
CA ALA A 6 -8.84 3.68 7.82
C ALA A 6 -7.36 3.62 8.23
N ALA A 7 -6.76 2.42 8.20
CA ALA A 7 -5.32 2.25 8.47
C ALA A 7 -4.47 3.06 7.48
N THR A 8 -4.84 3.07 6.20
CA THR A 8 -4.18 3.86 5.15
C THR A 8 -4.19 5.36 5.50
N ASN A 9 -5.35 5.90 5.91
CA ASN A 9 -5.46 7.32 6.28
C ASN A 9 -4.66 7.66 7.53
N LEU A 10 -4.74 6.81 8.56
CA LEU A 10 -3.98 7.01 9.81
C LEU A 10 -2.48 7.06 9.54
N LEU A 11 -1.97 6.14 8.72
CA LEU A 11 -0.55 6.11 8.36
C LEU A 11 -0.15 7.33 7.51
N ALA A 12 -1.01 7.77 6.60
CA ALA A 12 -0.74 8.95 5.76
C ALA A 12 -0.65 10.23 6.58
N ASP A 13 -1.57 10.41 7.53
CA ASP A 13 -1.75 11.68 8.24
C ASP A 13 -0.89 11.77 9.51
N ARG A 14 -0.68 10.64 10.18
CA ARG A 14 -0.12 10.58 11.55
C ARG A 14 1.04 9.60 11.68
N GLY A 15 1.40 8.91 10.59
CA GLY A 15 2.50 7.96 10.56
C GLY A 15 2.27 6.71 11.40
N VAL A 16 3.34 5.92 11.53
CA VAL A 16 3.30 4.58 12.11
C VAL A 16 2.87 4.54 13.57
N GLN A 17 3.16 5.58 14.35
CA GLN A 17 2.84 5.66 15.78
C GLN A 17 1.34 5.75 16.05
N ALA A 18 0.55 6.17 15.06
CA ALA A 18 -0.90 6.23 15.17
C ALA A 18 -1.59 4.88 14.93
N LEU A 19 -0.88 3.86 14.45
CA LEU A 19 -1.46 2.57 14.16
C LEU A 19 -1.78 1.81 15.45
N SER A 20 -3.06 1.75 15.80
CA SER A 20 -3.56 0.98 16.94
C SER A 20 -4.98 0.49 16.66
N TYR A 21 -5.41 -0.57 17.33
CA TYR A 21 -6.79 -1.07 17.20
C TYR A 21 -7.84 -0.02 17.48
N GLU A 22 -7.58 0.85 18.45
CA GLU A 22 -8.51 1.90 18.86
C GLU A 22 -8.62 2.98 17.79
N ASN A 23 -7.49 3.48 17.30
CA ASN A 23 -7.47 4.50 16.27
C ASN A 23 -8.06 3.98 14.95
N VAL A 24 -7.72 2.74 14.56
CA VAL A 24 -8.26 2.10 13.35
C VAL A 24 -9.76 1.89 13.46
N ALA A 25 -10.25 1.43 14.62
CA ALA A 25 -11.67 1.25 14.84
C ALA A 25 -12.43 2.59 14.81
N HIS A 26 -11.88 3.62 15.46
CA HIS A 26 -12.45 4.96 15.46
C HIS A 26 -12.52 5.55 14.04
N GLU A 27 -11.41 5.52 13.30
CA GLU A 27 -11.34 6.02 11.92
C GLU A 27 -12.27 5.23 10.96
N ALA A 28 -12.49 3.94 11.21
CA ALA A 28 -13.37 3.08 10.40
C ALA A 28 -14.86 3.14 10.80
N ASP A 29 -15.20 3.86 11.88
CA ASP A 29 -16.52 3.81 12.53
C ASP A 29 -16.95 2.38 12.90
N LEU A 30 -16.04 1.63 13.52
CA LEU A 30 -16.23 0.24 13.95
C LEU A 30 -15.93 0.09 15.45
N SER A 31 -16.34 -1.04 16.03
CA SER A 31 -15.90 -1.39 17.37
C SER A 31 -14.48 -1.96 17.37
N ARG A 32 -13.72 -1.70 18.44
CA ARG A 32 -12.38 -2.28 18.63
C ARG A 32 -12.39 -3.81 18.57
N GLN A 33 -13.45 -4.45 19.09
CA GLN A 33 -13.60 -5.91 19.07
C GLN A 33 -13.76 -6.43 17.64
N LEU A 34 -14.47 -5.70 16.77
CA LEU A 34 -14.62 -6.10 15.39
C LEU A 34 -13.29 -6.03 14.64
N VAL A 35 -12.48 -4.98 14.84
CA VAL A 35 -11.14 -4.91 14.23
C VAL A 35 -10.26 -6.08 14.71
N ARG A 36 -10.31 -6.40 16.00
CA ARG A 36 -9.60 -7.55 16.59
C ARG A 36 -10.10 -8.91 16.12
N TYR A 37 -11.34 -9.00 15.68
CA TYR A 37 -11.90 -10.21 15.09
C TYR A 37 -11.29 -10.48 13.71
N TYR A 38 -11.06 -9.43 12.92
CA TYR A 38 -10.42 -9.56 11.61
C TYR A 38 -8.89 -9.67 11.68
N TYR A 39 -8.26 -9.00 12.64
CA TYR A 39 -6.81 -8.97 12.78
C TYR A 39 -6.41 -9.27 14.23
N SER A 40 -5.74 -10.41 14.45
CA SER A 40 -5.27 -10.86 15.77
C SER A 40 -4.17 -9.97 16.35
N ASP A 41 -3.34 -9.41 15.47
CA ASP A 41 -2.22 -8.53 15.75
C ASP A 41 -2.12 -7.44 14.68
N LEU A 42 -1.40 -6.36 15.00
CA LEU A 42 -1.21 -5.23 14.08
C LEU A 42 -0.27 -5.57 12.92
N ASP A 43 0.62 -6.56 13.09
CA ASP A 43 1.49 -7.08 12.04
C ASP A 43 0.66 -7.67 10.89
N SER A 44 -0.30 -8.52 11.22
CA SER A 44 -1.25 -9.08 10.26
C SER A 44 -2.02 -8.00 9.49
N LEU A 45 -2.43 -6.93 10.19
CA LEU A 45 -3.12 -5.80 9.58
C LEU A 45 -2.21 -5.03 8.61
N ILE A 46 -0.97 -4.74 8.99
CA ILE A 46 -0.07 -3.95 8.14
C ILE A 46 0.45 -4.75 6.95
N VAL A 47 0.60 -6.07 7.08
CA VAL A 47 0.95 -6.97 5.98
C VAL A 47 -0.19 -7.01 4.95
N ASP A 48 -1.43 -7.19 5.39
CA ASP A 48 -2.60 -7.18 4.50
C ASP A 48 -2.81 -5.80 3.86
N LEU A 49 -2.52 -4.73 4.59
CA LEU A 49 -2.50 -3.38 4.04
C LEU A 49 -1.41 -3.22 2.96
N CYS A 50 -0.21 -3.74 3.19
CA CYS A 50 0.88 -3.71 2.21
C CYS A 50 0.46 -4.41 0.91
N ASP A 51 -0.14 -5.60 1.01
CA ASP A 51 -0.66 -6.35 -0.13
C ASP A 51 -1.76 -5.58 -0.86
N HIS A 52 -2.70 -5.00 -0.12
CA HIS A 52 -3.79 -4.22 -0.69
C HIS A 52 -3.27 -3.03 -1.51
N LEU A 53 -2.34 -2.25 -0.96
CA LEU A 53 -1.75 -1.10 -1.65
C LEU A 53 -0.91 -1.54 -2.86
N ALA A 54 -0.12 -2.60 -2.72
CA ALA A 54 0.67 -3.14 -3.82
C ALA A 54 -0.21 -3.69 -4.96
N ASN A 55 -1.37 -4.29 -4.65
CA ASN A 55 -2.34 -4.72 -5.64
C ASN A 55 -2.93 -3.52 -6.40
N VAL A 56 -3.38 -2.49 -5.69
CA VAL A 56 -3.92 -1.26 -6.31
C VAL A 56 -2.88 -0.61 -7.23
N TYR A 57 -1.63 -0.52 -6.76
CA TYR A 57 -0.52 0.01 -7.56
C TYR A 57 -0.27 -0.82 -8.83
N ARG A 58 -0.23 -2.14 -8.70
CA ARG A 58 -0.05 -3.06 -9.85
C ARG A 58 -1.19 -2.97 -10.84
N GLU A 59 -2.44 -2.91 -10.39
CA GLU A 59 -3.61 -2.78 -11.26
C GLU A 59 -3.52 -1.50 -12.11
N LEU A 60 -3.22 -0.35 -11.48
CA LEU A 60 -3.06 0.92 -12.20
C LEU A 60 -1.94 0.86 -13.25
N LEU A 61 -0.81 0.25 -12.88
CA LEU A 61 0.31 0.07 -13.81
C LEU A 61 -0.03 -0.85 -14.98
N VAL A 62 -0.67 -1.99 -14.73
CA VAL A 62 -1.04 -2.95 -15.78
C VAL A 62 -2.04 -2.31 -16.74
N THR A 63 -3.08 -1.65 -16.22
CA THR A 63 -4.04 -0.94 -17.07
C THR A 63 -3.33 0.17 -17.86
N GLY A 64 -2.40 0.91 -17.24
CA GLY A 64 -1.59 1.93 -17.92
C GLY A 64 -0.74 1.38 -19.06
N ILE A 65 -0.02 0.29 -18.83
CA ILE A 65 0.81 -0.39 -19.83
C ILE A 65 -0.02 -0.91 -21.00
N VAL A 66 -1.22 -1.43 -20.73
CA VAL A 66 -2.14 -1.90 -21.78
C VAL A 66 -2.59 -0.73 -22.67
N ASP A 67 -2.93 0.41 -22.07
CA ASP A 67 -3.43 1.58 -22.81
C ASP A 67 -2.33 2.27 -23.65
N VAL A 68 -1.10 2.36 -23.13
CA VAL A 68 0.04 3.03 -23.79
C VAL A 68 0.74 2.14 -24.84
N GLY A 69 0.45 0.84 -24.84
CA GLY A 69 1.05 -0.15 -25.73
C GLY A 69 2.37 -0.71 -25.21
N LYS A 70 2.58 -2.03 -25.41
CA LYS A 70 3.62 -2.86 -24.76
C LYS A 70 5.09 -2.41 -24.93
N VAL A 71 5.41 -1.50 -25.86
CA VAL A 71 6.78 -1.22 -26.29
C VAL A 71 7.53 -0.25 -25.35
N ARG A 72 6.83 0.45 -24.45
CA ARG A 72 7.42 1.47 -23.54
C ARG A 72 6.99 1.32 -22.09
N ARG A 73 7.06 0.09 -21.55
CA ARG A 73 6.66 -0.21 -20.16
C ARG A 73 7.48 0.54 -19.12
N LEU A 74 8.79 0.63 -19.33
CA LEU A 74 9.69 1.30 -18.39
C LEU A 74 9.50 2.81 -18.41
N ASP A 75 9.42 3.43 -19.60
CA ASP A 75 9.17 4.87 -19.72
C ASP A 75 7.85 5.24 -19.05
N PHE A 76 6.77 4.50 -19.35
CA PHE A 76 5.48 4.71 -18.69
C PHE A 76 5.57 4.51 -17.17
N PHE A 77 6.30 3.50 -16.69
CA PHE A 77 6.49 3.28 -15.26
C PHE A 77 7.20 4.47 -14.60
N LEU A 78 8.26 5.00 -15.20
CA LEU A 78 8.99 6.15 -14.66
C LEU A 78 8.11 7.39 -14.69
N ASP A 79 7.39 7.62 -15.80
CA ASP A 79 6.44 8.72 -15.90
C ASP A 79 5.34 8.61 -14.85
N PHE A 80 4.81 7.40 -14.62
CA PHE A 80 3.83 7.12 -13.57
C PHE A 80 4.40 7.34 -12.17
N PHE A 81 5.60 6.84 -11.89
CA PHE A 81 6.25 6.92 -10.58
C PHE A 81 6.66 8.34 -10.20
N PHE A 82 7.08 9.14 -11.18
CA PHE A 82 7.47 10.54 -10.98
C PHE A 82 6.32 11.54 -11.18
N ASP A 83 5.07 11.06 -11.28
CA ASP A 83 3.87 11.88 -11.51
C ASP A 83 3.93 12.75 -12.77
N MET A 84 4.62 12.25 -13.81
CA MET A 84 4.77 12.85 -15.13
C MET A 84 3.77 12.29 -16.17
N ALA A 85 2.97 11.30 -15.79
CA ALA A 85 1.92 10.73 -16.65
C ALA A 85 0.63 11.57 -16.61
N ASP A 86 0.13 11.99 -17.77
CA ASP A 86 -0.98 12.94 -17.89
C ASP A 86 -2.32 12.44 -17.29
N GLU A 87 -2.68 11.17 -17.51
CA GLU A 87 -4.02 10.64 -17.14
C GLU A 87 -4.02 9.72 -15.91
N LYS A 88 -2.87 9.11 -15.59
CA LYS A 88 -2.74 8.13 -14.50
C LYS A 88 -1.69 8.62 -13.52
N LYS A 89 -2.14 9.30 -12.47
CA LYS A 89 -1.27 9.77 -11.39
C LYS A 89 -0.97 8.65 -10.40
N MET A 90 0.22 8.70 -9.82
CA MET A 90 0.54 7.84 -8.69
C MET A 90 -0.47 8.10 -7.57
N PRO A 91 -1.03 7.06 -6.92
CA PRO A 91 -1.87 7.26 -5.75
C PRO A 91 -1.14 8.11 -4.72
N ALA A 92 -1.65 9.31 -4.46
CA ALA A 92 -1.08 10.21 -3.46
C ALA A 92 -1.19 9.54 -2.09
N LYS A 93 -0.08 8.96 -1.60
CA LYS A 93 0.14 8.45 -0.23
C LYS A 93 1.53 7.81 -0.05
N LEU A 94 2.58 8.43 -0.61
CA LEU A 94 3.97 7.99 -0.36
C LEU A 94 4.28 7.93 1.14
N GLN A 95 3.65 8.80 1.95
CA GLN A 95 3.79 8.80 3.40
C GLN A 95 3.39 7.46 4.04
N VAL A 96 2.44 6.72 3.45
CA VAL A 96 2.03 5.40 3.95
C VAL A 96 3.15 4.38 3.71
N TYR A 97 3.84 4.46 2.58
CA TYR A 97 5.00 3.61 2.31
C TYR A 97 6.15 3.93 3.27
N ASP A 98 6.43 5.20 3.54
CA ASP A 98 7.45 5.60 4.53
C ASP A 98 7.13 5.04 5.92
N ALA A 99 5.84 5.11 6.33
CA ALA A 99 5.38 4.53 7.59
C ALA A 99 5.53 3.00 7.62
N MET A 100 5.24 2.30 6.52
CA MET A 100 5.46 0.85 6.40
C MET A 100 6.96 0.48 6.44
N VAL A 101 7.82 1.27 5.79
CA VAL A 101 9.28 1.07 5.87
C VAL A 101 9.76 1.22 7.31
N ALA A 102 9.30 2.24 8.03
CA ALA A 102 9.62 2.42 9.44
C ALA A 102 9.13 1.24 10.31
N TYR A 103 7.90 0.76 10.08
CA TYR A 103 7.36 -0.40 10.79
C TYR A 103 8.15 -1.69 10.51
N SER A 104 8.62 -1.87 9.27
CA SER A 104 9.34 -3.08 8.83
C SER A 104 10.65 -3.33 9.58
N VAL A 105 11.21 -2.32 10.25
CA VAL A 105 12.38 -2.47 11.13
C VAL A 105 12.09 -3.46 12.27
N GLY A 106 10.86 -3.46 12.79
CA GLY A 106 10.40 -4.34 13.86
C GLY A 106 9.62 -5.58 13.39
N SER A 107 9.24 -5.64 12.12
CA SER A 107 8.40 -6.71 11.56
C SER A 107 9.08 -7.37 10.36
N ALA A 108 9.64 -8.56 10.60
CA ALA A 108 10.31 -9.34 9.56
C ALA A 108 9.35 -9.76 8.44
N GLU A 109 8.10 -10.08 8.79
CA GLU A 109 7.05 -10.46 7.85
C GLU A 109 6.71 -9.31 6.90
N LEU A 110 6.48 -8.10 7.44
CA LEU A 110 6.23 -6.93 6.60
C LEU A 110 7.42 -6.63 5.69
N LYS A 111 8.65 -6.72 6.22
CA LYS A 111 9.87 -6.51 5.42
C LYS A 111 9.95 -7.49 4.25
N GLU A 112 9.75 -8.77 4.52
CA GLU A 112 9.75 -9.81 3.48
C GLU A 112 8.67 -9.52 2.44
N ARG A 113 7.45 -9.20 2.89
CA ARG A 113 6.36 -8.92 1.97
C ARG A 113 6.59 -7.70 1.09
N MET A 114 7.16 -6.62 1.64
CA MET A 114 7.54 -5.45 0.85
C MET A 114 8.57 -5.81 -0.23
N CYS A 115 9.58 -6.63 0.09
CA CYS A 115 10.54 -7.11 -0.90
C CYS A 115 9.90 -7.98 -1.98
N GLU A 116 8.97 -8.86 -1.62
CA GLU A 116 8.23 -9.70 -2.57
C GLU A 116 7.40 -8.85 -3.54
N ASN A 117 6.70 -7.84 -3.04
CA ASN A 117 5.91 -6.92 -3.87
C ASN A 117 6.77 -6.22 -4.93
N TYR A 118 8.00 -5.80 -4.60
CA TYR A 118 8.94 -5.24 -5.59
C TYR A 118 9.44 -6.27 -6.60
N LYS A 119 9.68 -7.53 -6.19
CA LYS A 119 10.05 -8.61 -7.13
C LYS A 119 8.94 -8.89 -8.13
N THR A 120 7.70 -8.99 -7.65
CA THR A 120 6.51 -9.19 -8.51
C THR A 120 6.33 -8.01 -9.47
N LEU A 121 6.54 -6.78 -9.01
CA LEU A 121 6.51 -5.61 -9.87
C LEU A 121 7.56 -5.69 -10.99
N GLY A 122 8.80 -6.11 -10.67
CA GLY A 122 9.86 -6.31 -11.66
C GLY A 122 9.46 -7.29 -12.77
N GLN A 123 8.73 -8.37 -12.44
CA GLN A 123 8.24 -9.34 -13.42
C GLN A 123 7.21 -8.75 -14.40
N VAL A 124 6.43 -7.75 -13.98
CA VAL A 124 5.46 -7.06 -14.85
C VAL A 124 6.16 -6.12 -15.83
N MET A 125 7.31 -5.56 -15.43
CA MET A 125 8.06 -4.58 -16.21
C MET A 125 8.96 -5.22 -17.28
N THR A 126 9.45 -6.44 -17.03
CA THR A 126 10.20 -7.26 -18.02
C THR A 126 9.28 -7.88 -19.08
#